data_AF-A0A7X7N412-F1
#
_entry.id   AF-A0A7X7N412-F1
#
_cell.length_a   1.000
_cell.length_b   1.000
_cell.length_c   1.000
_cell.angle_alpha   90.00
_cell.angle_beta   90.00
_cell.angle_gamma   90.00
#
_symmetry.space_group_name_H-M   'P 1'
#
loop_
_entity.id
_entity.type
_entity.pdbx_description
1 polymer ?
#
loop_
_entity_poly.entity_id
_entity_poly.type
_entity_poly.pdbx_seq_one_letter_code
_entity_poly.pdbx_strand_id
1 'polypeptide(L)' 'RMWYKYGFPLVLNTDTHSPDNLIDDLFAEILIISAGVNKEDVGKIRQNSVMLAEKLLK' A
#
# COMPACT_ATOMS: atom_id res chain seq x y z
N ARG A 1 1.10 9.81 -11.01
CA ARG A 1 0.77 8.73 -11.97
C ARG A 1 1.99 8.02 -12.60
N MET A 2 3.23 8.25 -12.14
CA MET A 2 4.42 7.57 -12.67
C MET A 2 4.31 6.03 -12.59
N TRP A 3 3.67 5.52 -11.55
CA TRP A 3 3.36 4.10 -11.42
C TRP A 3 2.59 3.56 -12.63
N TYR A 4 1.47 4.18 -13.02
CA TYR A 4 0.74 3.76 -14.22
C TYR A 4 1.56 3.87 -15.51
N LYS A 5 2.47 4.84 -15.59
CA LYS A 5 3.32 5.04 -16.76
C LYS A 5 4.41 3.97 -16.90
N TYR A 6 4.99 3.52 -15.80
CA TYR A 6 6.19 2.67 -15.81
C TYR A 6 5.99 1.27 -15.20
N GLY A 7 4.84 1.01 -14.56
CA GLY A 7 4.45 -0.32 -14.08
C GLY A 7 5.23 -0.86 -12.88
N PHE A 8 5.94 -0.02 -12.11
CA PHE A 8 6.66 -0.49 -10.93
C PHE A 8 5.71 -0.89 -9.78
N PRO A 9 6.04 -1.90 -8.97
CA PRO A 9 5.24 -2.25 -7.79
C PRO A 9 5.15 -1.07 -6.81
N LEU A 10 3.94 -0.83 -6.29
CA LEU A 10 3.69 0.16 -5.25
C LEU A 10 3.25 -0.53 -3.97
N VAL A 11 3.70 -0.02 -2.83
CA VAL A 11 3.35 -0.45 -1.48
C VAL A 11 2.99 0.78 -0.64
N LEU A 12 2.13 0.59 0.37
CA LEU A 12 1.89 1.59 1.41
C LEU A 12 2.79 1.27 2.60
N ASN A 13 3.61 2.25 3.00
CA ASN A 13 4.34 2.22 4.27
C ASN A 13 3.74 3.27 5.19
N THR A 14 3.31 2.87 6.39
CA THR A 14 2.76 3.79 7.38
C THR A 14 3.85 4.52 8.15
N ASP A 15 5.08 4.02 8.10
CA ASP A 15 6.22 4.52 8.90
C ASP A 15 5.89 4.65 10.39
N THR A 16 5.10 3.71 10.89
CA THR A 16 4.57 3.71 12.26
C THR A 16 5.70 3.46 13.28
N HIS A 17 5.85 4.38 14.24
CA HIS A 17 6.80 4.24 15.35
C HIS A 17 6.15 3.94 16.72
N SER A 18 4.81 3.88 16.80
CA SER A 18 4.09 3.51 18.01
C SER A 18 2.74 2.84 17.68
N PRO A 19 2.22 1.93 18.55
CA PRO A 19 0.95 1.24 18.29
C PRO A 19 -0.23 2.17 18.01
N ASP A 20 -0.26 3.33 18.65
CA ASP A 20 -1.32 4.34 18.48
C ASP A 20 -1.31 5.00 17.09
N ASN A 21 -0.28 4.78 16.27
CA ASN A 21 -0.22 5.24 14.88
C ASN A 21 -0.56 4.14 13.86
N LEU A 22 -0.98 2.95 14.31
CA LEU A 22 -1.49 1.93 13.40
C LEU A 22 -2.79 2.42 12.76
N ILE A 23 -2.95 2.06 11.49
CA ILE A 23 -4.15 2.38 10.72
C ILE A 23 -4.87 1.09 10.36
N ASP A 24 -6.18 1.17 10.18
CA ASP A 24 -6.97 0.06 9.67
C ASP A 24 -6.98 0.04 8.13
N ASP A 25 -7.55 -1.04 7.59
CA ASP A 25 -7.63 -1.24 6.14
C ASP A 25 -8.44 -0.16 5.44
N LEU A 26 -9.50 0.34 6.08
CA LEU A 26 -10.37 1.37 5.50
C LEU A 26 -9.60 2.68 5.35
N PHE A 27 -8.88 3.11 6.38
CA PHE A 27 -8.06 4.31 6.33
C PHE A 27 -6.91 4.16 5.34
N ALA A 28 -6.28 2.98 5.27
CA ALA A 28 -5.27 2.68 4.26
C ALA A 28 -5.82 2.81 2.82
N GLU A 29 -7.03 2.31 2.55
CA GLU A 29 -7.68 2.46 1.24
C GLU A 29 -7.96 3.92 0.89
N ILE A 30 -8.46 4.69 1.85
CA ILE A 30 -8.69 6.13 1.68
C ILE A 30 -7.38 6.82 1.29
N LEU A 31 -6.28 6.60 2.03
CA LEU A 31 -4.98 7.22 1.73
C LEU A 31 -4.46 6.84 0.35
N ILE A 32 -4.56 5.56 -0.03
CA ILE A 32 -4.13 5.07 -1.34
C ILE A 32 -4.91 5.77 -2.47
N ILE A 33 -6.24 5.82 -2.37
CA ILE A 33 -7.09 6.47 -3.37
C ILE A 33 -6.79 7.98 -3.43
N SER A 34 -6.66 8.63 -2.27
CA SER A 34 -6.29 10.05 -2.18
C SER A 34 -4.92 10.36 -2.78
N ALA A 35 -3.99 9.40 -2.80
CA ALA A 35 -2.70 9.51 -3.50
C ALA A 35 -2.82 9.41 -5.04
N GLY A 36 -4.03 9.26 -5.58
CA GLY A 36 -4.32 9.24 -7.01
C GLY A 36 -4.29 7.86 -7.65
N VAL A 37 -4.46 6.81 -6.85
CA VAL A 37 -4.65 5.43 -7.29
C VAL A 37 -6.12 5.17 -7.61
N ASN A 38 -6.40 4.48 -8.71
CA ASN A 38 -7.76 4.07 -9.02
C ASN A 38 -8.23 2.99 -8.03
N LYS A 39 -9.51 3.04 -7.65
CA LYS A 39 -10.09 2.13 -6.64
C LYS A 39 -9.88 0.65 -7.00
N GLU A 40 -10.04 0.29 -8.28
CA GLU A 40 -9.82 -1.08 -8.76
C GLU A 40 -8.37 -1.60 -8.58
N ASP A 41 -7.39 -0.71 -8.41
CA ASP A 41 -5.97 -1.08 -8.28
C ASP A 41 -5.49 -1.13 -6.82
N VAL A 42 -6.30 -0.70 -5.84
CA VAL A 42 -5.94 -0.72 -4.41
C VAL A 42 -5.55 -2.12 -3.96
N GLY A 43 -6.28 -3.15 -4.40
CA GLY A 43 -5.99 -4.54 -4.08
C GLY A 43 -4.60 -4.99 -4.49
N LYS A 44 -4.08 -4.50 -5.63
CA LYS A 44 -2.72 -4.82 -6.12
C LYS A 44 -1.66 -4.27 -5.18
N ILE A 45 -1.85 -3.06 -4.64
CA ILE A 45 -0.91 -2.46 -3.68
C ILE A 45 -0.86 -3.27 -2.39
N ARG A 46 -2.03 -3.65 -1.84
CA ARG A 46 -2.09 -4.50 -0.65
C ARG A 46 -1.39 -5.83 -0.88
N GLN A 47 -1.64 -6.47 -2.03
CA GLN A 47 -0.99 -7.74 -2.39
C GLN A 47 0.54 -7.59 -2.53
N ASN A 48 1.03 -6.48 -3.12
CA ASN A 48 2.47 -6.21 -3.19
C ASN A 48 3.10 -6.13 -1.80
N SER A 49 2.44 -5.46 -0.84
CA SER A 49 2.92 -5.38 0.54
C SER A 49 3.03 -6.76 1.20
N VAL A 50 2.01 -7.62 1.00
CA VAL A 50 2.02 -9.00 1.52
C VAL A 50 3.15 -9.82 0.89
N MET A 51 3.27 -9.81 -0.44
CA MET A 51 4.33 -10.54 -1.15
C MET A 51 5.73 -10.09 -0.71
N LEU A 52 5.92 -8.79 -0.46
CA LEU A 52 7.19 -8.27 0.04
C LEU A 52 7.49 -8.77 1.47
N ALA A 53 6.49 -8.74 2.35
CA ALA A 53 6.64 -9.22 3.73
C ALA A 53 6.95 -10.74 3.77
N GLU A 54 6.21 -11.54 3.00
CA GLU A 54 6.44 -12.99 2.91
C GLU A 54 7.85 -13.35 2.42
N LYS A 55 8.41 -12.54 1.51
CA LYS A 55 9.78 -12.74 1.01
C LYS A 55 10.85 -12.43 2.05
N LEU A 56 10.58 -11.49 2.96
CA LEU A 56 11.53 -11.05 3.99
C LEU A 56 11.45 -11.87 5.28
N LEU A 57 10.30 -12.49 5.55
CA LEU A 57 10.03 -13.28 6.75
C LEU A 57 10.24 -14.79 6.56
N LYS A 58 10.59 -15.23 5.34
CA LYS A 58 11.09 -16.57 5.04
C LYS A 58 12.61 -16.57 5.02
#